data_AF-A0A3D3FC15-F1
#
_entry.id   AF-A0A3D3FC15-F1
#
_cell.length_a   1.000
_cell.length_b   1.000
_cell.length_c   1.000
_cell.angle_alpha   90.00
_cell.angle_beta   90.00
_cell.angle_gamma   90.00
#
_symmetry.space_group_name_H-M   'P 1'
#
loop_
_entity.id
_entity.type
_entity.pdbx_description
1 polymer ?
#
loop_
_entity_poly.entity_id
_entity_poly.type
_entity_poly.pdbx_seq_one_letter_code
_entity_poly.pdbx_strand_id
1 'polypeptide(L)'
;PKEYIPAVDTGIQGAMQSGVVAGYNVVDVKVELYDGSYHEVDSSEMAFKIAGSMAFKDAMRKADPVIMEPVMKVTVTVPDEYMGDIIGDLNSRRGMIEGMDAIHGAQQIHAMVPLSEMFGYATDMRSKTQGRGQFTMEPDHYAEVPKNISEKIVSARTKKDN
;
A
#
# COMPACT_ATOMS: atom_id res chain seq x y z
N PRO A 1 -14.10 26.84 19.75
CA PRO A 1 -13.30 26.91 21.02
C PRO A 1 -12.03 26.06 20.90
N LYS A 2 -10.89 26.55 21.41
CA LYS A 2 -9.61 25.83 21.29
C LYS A 2 -9.61 24.45 21.98
N GLU A 3 -10.47 24.28 22.96
CA GLU A 3 -10.63 23.05 23.75
C GLU A 3 -11.15 21.87 22.93
N TYR A 4 -11.89 22.11 21.84
CA TYR A 4 -12.44 21.05 20.99
C TYR A 4 -11.56 20.68 19.79
N ILE A 5 -10.47 21.41 19.55
CA ILE A 5 -9.54 21.11 18.45
C ILE A 5 -8.97 19.68 18.55
N PRO A 6 -8.54 19.18 19.74
CA PRO A 6 -8.08 17.79 19.87
C PRO A 6 -9.16 16.75 19.57
N ALA A 7 -10.43 17.07 19.84
CA ALA A 7 -11.55 16.19 19.55
C ALA A 7 -11.78 16.04 18.04
N VAL A 8 -11.65 17.15 17.30
CA VAL A 8 -11.72 17.16 15.83
C VAL A 8 -10.59 16.31 15.24
N ASP A 9 -9.35 16.50 15.71
CA ASP A 9 -8.18 15.71 15.29
C ASP A 9 -8.39 14.20 15.55
N THR A 10 -8.85 13.84 16.76
CA THR A 10 -9.18 12.45 17.10
C THR A 10 -10.26 11.88 16.18
N GLY A 11 -11.23 12.69 15.77
CA GLY A 11 -12.28 12.32 14.83
C GLY A 11 -11.74 12.04 13.42
N ILE A 12 -10.82 12.88 12.96
CA ILE A 12 -10.14 12.74 11.67
C ILE A 12 -9.26 11.50 11.68
N GLN A 13 -8.39 11.34 12.68
CA GLN A 13 -7.52 10.16 12.80
C GLN A 13 -8.30 8.86 12.90
N GLY A 14 -9.45 8.87 13.61
CA GLY A 14 -10.35 7.72 13.64
C GLY A 14 -10.95 7.40 12.28
N ALA A 15 -11.29 8.42 11.47
CA ALA A 15 -11.74 8.21 10.09
C ALA A 15 -10.63 7.73 9.16
N MET A 16 -9.38 8.14 9.39
CA MET A 16 -8.21 7.70 8.62
C MET A 16 -7.93 6.20 8.77
N GLN A 17 -8.34 5.56 9.87
CA GLN A 17 -8.19 4.10 10.04
C GLN A 17 -9.10 3.29 9.09
N SER A 18 -10.10 3.93 8.48
CA SER A 18 -11.02 3.28 7.54
C SER A 18 -11.34 4.20 6.37
N GLY A 19 -10.46 4.18 5.37
CA GLY A 19 -10.60 4.97 4.15
C GLY A 19 -11.83 4.60 3.33
N VAL A 20 -12.35 5.56 2.58
CA VAL A 20 -13.65 5.44 1.88
C VAL A 20 -13.66 4.49 0.68
N VAL A 21 -12.49 4.13 0.14
CA VAL A 21 -12.36 3.34 -1.10
C VAL A 21 -12.52 1.84 -0.82
N ALA A 22 -11.73 1.33 0.12
CA ALA A 22 -11.70 -0.09 0.45
C ALA A 22 -11.40 -0.33 1.93
N GLY A 23 -11.65 0.63 2.82
CA GLY A 23 -11.48 0.44 4.28
C GLY A 23 -10.04 0.14 4.72
N TYR A 24 -9.03 0.56 3.95
CA TYR A 24 -7.63 0.57 4.37
C TYR A 24 -7.29 1.86 5.10
N ASN A 25 -6.20 1.85 5.85
CA ASN A 25 -5.68 3.05 6.49
C ASN A 25 -5.29 4.08 5.42
N VAL A 26 -5.67 5.33 5.66
CA VAL A 26 -5.29 6.47 4.84
C VAL A 26 -3.96 7.02 5.36
N VAL A 27 -3.01 7.20 4.46
CA VAL A 27 -1.67 7.73 4.74
C VAL A 27 -1.38 8.91 3.81
N ASP A 28 -0.30 9.64 4.10
CA ASP A 28 0.20 10.73 3.25
C ASP A 28 -0.80 11.86 2.97
N VAL A 29 -1.57 12.25 3.98
CA VAL A 29 -2.54 13.36 3.92
C VAL A 29 -2.15 14.49 4.87
N LYS A 30 -2.45 15.73 4.47
CA LYS A 30 -2.40 16.92 5.32
C LYS A 30 -3.81 17.47 5.52
N VAL A 31 -4.18 17.72 6.76
CA VAL A 31 -5.49 18.30 7.11
C VAL A 31 -5.28 19.64 7.80
N GLU A 32 -6.02 20.65 7.38
CA GLU A 32 -6.00 21.99 7.94
C GLU A 32 -7.40 22.39 8.39
N LEU A 33 -7.55 22.66 9.69
CA LEU A 33 -8.79 23.21 10.24
C LEU A 33 -8.72 24.73 10.15
N TYR A 34 -9.42 25.31 9.17
CA TYR A 34 -9.39 26.75 8.90
C TYR A 34 -10.65 27.49 9.35
N ASP A 35 -11.77 26.79 9.58
CA ASP A 35 -13.05 27.39 9.96
C ASP A 35 -13.91 26.43 10.80
N GLY A 36 -14.90 26.97 11.51
CA GLY A 36 -15.89 26.21 12.27
C GLY A 36 -16.75 27.08 13.21
N SER A 37 -17.93 26.56 13.56
CA SER A 37 -18.88 27.19 14.50
C SER A 37 -19.16 26.28 15.69
N TYR A 38 -19.67 26.85 16.78
CA TYR A 38 -20.10 26.09 17.96
C TYR A 38 -21.33 26.73 18.60
N HIS A 39 -22.02 25.94 19.42
CA HIS A 39 -23.16 26.34 20.23
C HIS A 39 -22.87 25.98 21.70
N GLU A 40 -23.00 26.92 22.64
CA GLU A 40 -22.53 26.74 24.02
C GLU A 40 -23.20 25.57 24.77
N VAL A 41 -24.44 25.24 24.44
CA VAL A 41 -25.24 24.23 25.16
C VAL A 41 -25.20 22.85 24.48
N ASP A 42 -25.18 22.82 23.14
CA ASP A 42 -25.31 21.58 22.37
C ASP A 42 -23.96 21.05 21.85
N SER A 43 -22.90 21.86 21.93
CA SER A 43 -21.58 21.44 21.50
C SER A 43 -20.91 20.59 22.57
N SER A 44 -20.45 19.42 22.16
CA SER A 44 -19.71 18.48 23.00
C SER A 44 -18.48 17.97 22.27
N GLU A 45 -17.54 17.42 23.02
CA GLU A 45 -16.35 16.78 22.48
C GLU A 45 -16.71 15.68 21.45
N MET A 46 -17.72 14.87 21.77
CA MET A 46 -18.21 13.81 20.89
C MET A 46 -18.80 14.38 19.60
N ALA A 47 -19.53 15.50 19.66
CA ALA A 47 -20.07 16.15 18.47
C ALA A 47 -18.95 16.60 17.51
N PHE A 48 -17.89 17.22 18.02
CA PHE A 48 -16.75 17.64 17.22
C PHE A 48 -15.95 16.46 16.65
N LYS A 49 -15.84 15.36 17.40
CA LYS A 49 -15.23 14.11 16.91
C LYS A 49 -16.01 13.52 15.73
N ILE A 50 -17.33 13.45 15.83
CA ILE A 50 -18.19 12.98 14.73
C ILE A 50 -18.09 13.94 13.54
N ALA A 51 -18.15 15.26 13.78
CA ALA A 51 -18.03 16.26 12.73
C ALA A 51 -16.70 16.15 11.97
N GLY A 52 -15.56 16.02 12.66
CA GLY A 52 -14.25 15.81 12.04
C GLY A 52 -14.20 14.53 11.21
N SER A 53 -14.76 13.44 11.72
CA SER A 53 -14.84 12.16 10.99
C SER A 53 -15.68 12.27 9.71
N MET A 54 -16.83 12.95 9.77
CA MET A 54 -17.70 13.17 8.61
C MET A 54 -17.05 14.09 7.58
N ALA A 55 -16.44 15.19 8.02
CA ALA A 55 -15.75 16.14 7.15
C ALA A 55 -14.60 15.46 6.39
N PHE A 56 -13.79 14.65 7.09
CA PHE A 56 -12.70 13.91 6.45
C PHE A 56 -13.21 12.93 5.38
N LYS A 57 -14.27 12.16 5.69
CA LYS A 57 -14.84 11.21 4.72
C LYS A 57 -15.41 11.90 3.49
N ASP A 58 -16.07 13.04 3.65
CA ASP A 58 -16.60 13.80 2.52
C ASP A 58 -15.49 14.42 1.66
N ALA A 59 -14.47 15.01 2.30
CA ALA A 59 -13.31 15.55 1.61
C ALA A 59 -12.54 14.45 0.85
N MET A 60 -12.30 13.30 1.48
CA MET A 60 -11.60 12.18 0.87
C MET A 60 -12.30 11.67 -0.40
N ARG A 61 -13.64 11.64 -0.45
CA ARG A 61 -14.39 11.23 -1.65
C ARG A 61 -14.21 12.18 -2.83
N LYS A 62 -13.94 13.45 -2.56
CA LYS A 62 -13.75 14.50 -3.57
C LYS A 62 -12.29 14.65 -4.00
N ALA A 63 -11.37 13.97 -3.32
CA ALA A 63 -9.92 14.11 -3.50
C ALA A 63 -9.30 13.00 -4.37
N ASP A 64 -10.12 12.27 -5.14
CA ASP A 64 -9.70 11.15 -6.00
C ASP A 64 -8.75 10.15 -5.31
N PRO A 65 -9.21 9.49 -4.23
CA PRO A 65 -8.35 8.63 -3.41
C PRO A 65 -7.94 7.37 -4.18
N VAL A 66 -6.65 7.03 -4.08
CA VAL A 66 -6.06 5.84 -4.72
C VAL A 66 -5.68 4.77 -3.71
N ILE A 67 -5.64 3.52 -4.17
CA ILE A 67 -5.14 2.40 -3.36
C ILE A 67 -3.63 2.30 -3.59
N MET A 68 -2.89 2.18 -2.50
CA MET A 68 -1.45 1.97 -2.51
C MET A 68 -1.12 0.52 -2.12
N GLU A 69 -0.15 -0.09 -2.79
CA GLU A 69 0.41 -1.40 -2.43
C GLU A 69 1.89 -1.29 -2.02
N PRO A 70 2.34 -2.12 -1.06
CA PRO A 70 3.75 -2.15 -0.68
C PRO A 70 4.59 -2.83 -1.78
N VAL A 71 5.67 -2.15 -2.16
CA VAL A 71 6.68 -2.62 -3.10
C VAL A 71 7.90 -3.08 -2.33
N MET A 72 8.38 -4.27 -2.70
CA MET A 72 9.54 -4.90 -2.11
C MET A 72 10.74 -4.73 -3.02
N LYS A 73 11.87 -4.32 -2.44
CA LYS A 73 13.16 -4.42 -3.09
C LYS A 73 13.63 -5.87 -3.00
N VAL A 74 13.69 -6.55 -4.13
CA VAL A 74 14.05 -7.96 -4.26
C VAL A 74 15.43 -8.05 -4.90
N THR A 75 16.32 -8.79 -4.24
CA THR A 75 17.64 -9.12 -4.80
C THR A 75 17.73 -10.62 -4.96
N VAL A 76 17.92 -11.09 -6.18
CA VAL A 76 17.97 -12.53 -6.51
C VAL A 76 19.35 -12.88 -7.01
N THR A 77 20.00 -13.86 -6.41
CA THR A 77 21.32 -14.35 -6.83
C THR A 77 21.19 -15.76 -7.39
N VAL A 78 21.55 -15.95 -8.66
CA VAL A 78 21.40 -17.21 -9.40
C VAL A 78 22.57 -17.45 -10.35
N PRO A 79 22.94 -18.71 -10.65
CA PRO A 79 23.86 -19.02 -11.74
C PRO A 79 23.37 -18.48 -13.10
N ASP A 80 24.29 -18.14 -14.00
CA ASP A 80 24.00 -17.57 -15.33
C ASP A 80 22.98 -18.39 -16.15
N GLU A 81 23.02 -19.71 -15.99
CA GLU A 81 22.16 -20.67 -16.71
C GLU A 81 20.66 -20.51 -16.38
N TYR A 82 20.30 -19.99 -15.20
CA TYR A 82 18.90 -19.78 -14.76
C TYR A 82 18.44 -18.33 -14.83
N MET A 83 19.32 -17.42 -15.23
CA MET A 83 19.06 -15.98 -15.26
C MET A 83 17.79 -15.64 -16.08
N GLY A 84 17.64 -16.26 -17.25
CA GLY A 84 16.48 -16.03 -18.12
C GLY A 84 15.15 -16.42 -17.49
N ASP A 85 15.10 -17.58 -16.83
CA ASP A 85 13.88 -18.07 -16.18
C ASP A 85 13.44 -17.19 -15.01
N ILE A 86 14.40 -16.61 -14.30
CA ILE A 86 14.17 -15.73 -13.15
C ILE A 86 13.70 -14.35 -13.59
N ILE A 87 14.31 -13.80 -14.63
CA ILE A 87 13.84 -12.54 -15.23
C ILE A 87 12.42 -12.72 -15.75
N GLY A 88 12.13 -13.85 -16.41
CA GLY A 88 10.77 -14.17 -16.85
C GLY A 88 9.78 -14.27 -15.69
N ASP A 89 10.17 -14.89 -14.58
CA ASP A 89 9.33 -15.00 -13.39
C ASP A 89 9.03 -13.63 -12.76
N LEU A 90 10.06 -12.82 -12.52
CA LEU A 90 9.91 -11.49 -11.94
C LEU A 90 9.03 -10.59 -12.81
N ASN A 91 9.20 -10.61 -14.13
CA ASN A 91 8.32 -9.87 -15.04
C ASN A 91 6.86 -10.34 -14.97
N SER A 92 6.62 -11.66 -14.87
CA SER A 92 5.26 -12.19 -14.73
C SER A 92 4.57 -11.74 -13.44
N ARG A 93 5.37 -11.40 -12.41
CA ARG A 93 4.95 -10.89 -11.10
C ARG A 93 4.89 -9.36 -11.04
N ARG A 94 4.78 -8.67 -12.18
CA ARG A 94 4.82 -7.20 -12.26
C ARG A 94 6.09 -6.58 -11.66
N GLY A 95 7.18 -7.35 -11.63
CA GLY A 95 8.48 -6.89 -11.17
C GLY A 95 9.12 -5.96 -12.19
N MET A 96 9.70 -4.87 -11.71
CA MET A 96 10.52 -3.96 -12.50
C MET A 96 12.00 -4.23 -12.20
N ILE A 97 12.74 -4.70 -13.19
CA ILE A 97 14.18 -4.93 -13.06
C ILE A 97 14.90 -3.58 -13.05
N GLU A 98 15.65 -3.30 -11.99
CA GLU A 98 16.45 -2.06 -11.86
C GLU A 98 17.85 -2.24 -12.44
N GLY A 99 18.42 -3.43 -12.30
CA GLY A 99 19.79 -3.70 -12.72
C GLY A 99 20.22 -5.12 -12.43
N MET A 100 21.40 -5.47 -12.94
CA MET A 100 22.01 -6.77 -12.78
C MET A 100 23.51 -6.60 -12.58
N ASP A 101 24.04 -7.29 -11.56
CA ASP A 101 25.46 -7.29 -11.22
C ASP A 101 26.04 -8.69 -11.39
N ALA A 102 27.14 -8.79 -12.13
CA ALA A 102 27.87 -10.03 -12.28
C ALA A 102 28.74 -10.27 -11.04
N ILE A 103 28.54 -11.42 -10.40
CA ILE A 103 29.33 -11.90 -9.27
C ILE A 103 30.08 -13.17 -9.73
N HIS A 104 31.15 -13.56 -9.03
CA HIS A 104 31.99 -14.71 -9.41
C HIS A 104 31.19 -16.02 -9.53
N GLY A 105 30.77 -16.35 -10.75
CA GLY A 105 29.99 -17.56 -11.08
C GLY A 105 28.47 -17.43 -10.87
N ALA A 106 27.93 -16.23 -10.69
CA ALA A 106 26.50 -15.97 -10.53
C ALA A 106 26.10 -14.55 -10.98
N GLN A 107 24.83 -14.36 -11.30
CA GLN A 107 24.22 -13.05 -11.51
C GLN A 107 23.38 -12.67 -10.29
N GLN A 108 23.50 -11.42 -9.90
CA GLN A 108 22.59 -10.79 -8.95
C GLN A 108 21.66 -9.85 -9.69
N ILE A 109 20.37 -10.02 -9.50
CA ILE A 109 19.30 -9.29 -10.16
C ILE A 109 18.60 -8.45 -9.11
N HIS A 110 18.53 -7.14 -9.33
CA HIS A 110 17.80 -6.20 -8.50
C HIS A 110 16.47 -5.85 -9.16
N ALA A 111 15.38 -6.02 -8.42
CA ALA A 111 14.04 -5.76 -8.91
C ALA A 111 13.14 -5.17 -7.84
N MET A 112 12.20 -4.33 -8.26
CA MET A 112 11.11 -3.84 -7.43
C MET A 112 9.86 -4.66 -7.76
N VAL A 113 9.31 -5.37 -6.78
CA VAL A 113 8.17 -6.27 -6.99
C VAL A 113 7.07 -5.99 -5.96
N PRO A 114 5.79 -5.87 -6.37
CA PRO A 114 4.69 -5.76 -5.43
C PRO A 114 4.63 -6.97 -4.49
N LEU A 115 4.50 -6.75 -3.17
CA LEU A 115 4.44 -7.83 -2.19
C LEU A 115 3.30 -8.82 -2.46
N SER A 116 2.20 -8.31 -3.02
CA SER A 116 1.02 -9.10 -3.43
C SER A 116 1.36 -10.21 -4.43
N GLU A 117 2.42 -10.05 -5.20
CA GLU A 117 2.88 -11.00 -6.22
C GLU A 117 4.01 -11.92 -5.73
N MET A 118 4.55 -11.68 -4.52
CA MET A 118 5.69 -12.42 -3.97
C MET A 118 5.29 -13.67 -3.16
N PHE A 119 3.99 -13.90 -2.94
CA PHE A 119 3.51 -15.11 -2.27
C PHE A 119 3.90 -16.36 -3.09
N GLY A 120 4.54 -17.33 -2.42
CA GLY A 120 5.01 -18.57 -3.05
C GLY A 120 6.33 -18.44 -3.82
N TYR A 121 6.91 -17.24 -3.93
CA TYR A 121 8.11 -16.99 -4.75
C TYR A 121 9.29 -17.89 -4.40
N ALA A 122 9.53 -18.16 -3.11
CA ALA A 122 10.61 -19.04 -2.66
C ALA A 122 10.52 -20.46 -3.25
N THR A 123 9.31 -21.00 -3.35
CA THR A 123 9.05 -22.35 -3.90
C THR A 123 9.25 -22.37 -5.40
N ASP A 124 8.69 -21.37 -6.10
CA ASP A 124 8.76 -21.28 -7.56
C ASP A 124 10.20 -21.03 -8.02
N MET A 125 10.93 -20.14 -7.36
CA MET A 125 12.34 -19.87 -7.62
C MET A 125 13.20 -21.12 -7.40
N ARG A 126 12.96 -21.87 -6.31
CA ARG A 126 13.69 -23.11 -6.03
C ARG A 126 13.47 -24.14 -7.14
N SER A 127 12.25 -24.26 -7.65
CA SER A 127 11.93 -25.17 -8.75
C SER A 127 12.66 -24.78 -10.03
N LYS A 128 12.62 -23.49 -10.40
CA LYS A 128 13.25 -22.95 -11.62
C LYS A 128 14.79 -23.04 -11.60
N THR A 129 15.39 -22.92 -10.42
CA THR A 129 16.86 -22.90 -10.26
C THR A 129 17.45 -24.22 -9.80
N GLN A 130 16.64 -25.29 -9.75
CA GLN A 130 17.02 -26.57 -9.14
C GLN A 130 17.57 -26.43 -7.72
N GLY A 131 17.09 -25.43 -6.98
CA GLY A 131 17.49 -25.08 -5.62
C GLY A 131 18.82 -24.35 -5.49
N ARG A 132 19.37 -23.83 -6.59
CA ARG A 132 20.66 -23.11 -6.60
C ARG A 132 20.52 -21.59 -6.52
N GLY A 133 19.30 -21.06 -6.57
CA GLY A 133 19.04 -19.64 -6.39
C GLY A 133 18.82 -19.25 -4.93
N GLN A 134 19.13 -17.99 -4.62
CA GLN A 134 18.82 -17.34 -3.35
C GLN A 134 18.16 -15.99 -3.63
N PHE A 135 17.29 -15.55 -2.74
CA PHE A 135 16.74 -14.20 -2.83
C PHE A 135 16.62 -13.57 -1.44
N THR A 136 16.68 -12.24 -1.42
CA THR A 136 16.32 -11.41 -0.28
C THR A 136 15.23 -10.43 -0.72
N MET A 137 14.37 -10.05 0.22
CA MET A 137 13.34 -9.03 -0.03
C MET A 137 13.26 -8.10 1.18
N GLU A 138 13.20 -6.80 0.93
CA GLU A 138 13.10 -5.76 1.94
C GLU A 138 11.99 -4.77 1.56
N PRO A 139 11.21 -4.24 2.54
CA PRO A 139 10.25 -3.18 2.25
C PRO A 139 10.98 -1.94 1.72
N ASP A 140 10.47 -1.34 0.65
CA ASP A 140 11.06 -0.13 0.05
C ASP A 140 10.09 1.06 0.15
N HIS A 141 8.98 1.01 -0.58
CA HIS A 141 7.97 2.08 -0.59
C HIS A 141 6.56 1.57 -0.90
N TYR A 142 5.58 2.47 -0.87
CA TYR A 142 4.23 2.22 -1.35
C TYR A 142 4.04 2.83 -2.74
N ALA A 143 3.46 2.08 -3.67
CA ALA A 143 3.16 2.55 -5.02
C ALA A 143 1.66 2.44 -5.32
N GLU A 144 1.18 3.26 -6.26
CA GLU A 144 -0.22 3.22 -6.70
C GLU A 144 -0.53 1.88 -7.37
N VAL A 145 -1.63 1.26 -6.96
CA VAL A 145 -2.11 0.02 -7.54
C VAL A 145 -2.69 0.30 -8.94
N PRO A 146 -2.31 -0.48 -9.97
CA PRO A 146 -2.93 -0.41 -11.29
C PRO A 146 -4.47 -0.47 -11.23
N LYS A 147 -5.15 0.38 -12.01
CA LYS A 147 -6.63 0.53 -11.97
C LYS A 147 -7.39 -0.78 -12.05
N ASN A 148 -6.95 -1.70 -12.92
CA ASN A 148 -7.54 -3.03 -13.11
C ASN A 148 -7.47 -3.93 -11.86
N ILE A 149 -6.47 -3.75 -10.99
CA ILE A 149 -6.32 -4.48 -9.73
C ILE A 149 -7.07 -3.74 -8.62
N SER A 150 -7.00 -2.41 -8.60
CA SER A 150 -7.73 -1.57 -7.65
C SER A 150 -9.24 -1.84 -7.68
N GLU A 151 -9.85 -1.88 -8.87
CA GLU A 151 -11.28 -2.21 -9.04
C GLU A 151 -11.66 -3.59 -8.50
N LYS A 152 -10.76 -4.59 -8.64
CA LYS A 152 -10.96 -5.94 -8.09
C LYS A 152 -10.90 -5.92 -6.57
N ILE A 153 -9.97 -5.19 -5.97
CA ILE A 153 -9.82 -5.05 -4.52
C ILE A 153 -11.08 -4.41 -3.92
N VAL A 154 -11.55 -3.32 -4.52
CA VAL A 154 -12.78 -2.63 -4.11
C VAL A 154 -13.97 -3.59 -4.18
N SER A 155 -14.15 -4.26 -5.34
CA SER A 155 -15.25 -5.20 -5.56
C SER A 155 -15.25 -6.39 -4.60
N ALA A 156 -14.08 -6.96 -4.31
CA ALA A 156 -13.95 -8.10 -3.41
C ALA A 156 -14.34 -7.74 -1.97
N ARG A 157 -14.05 -6.51 -1.54
CA ARG A 157 -14.37 -6.05 -0.19
C ARG A 157 -15.83 -5.68 -0.04
N THR A 158 -16.42 -4.99 -1.02
CA THR A 158 -17.86 -4.69 -1.03
C THR A 158 -18.74 -5.95 -1.03
N LYS A 159 -18.28 -7.05 -1.63
CA LYS A 159 -18.99 -8.34 -1.59
C LYS A 159 -18.93 -9.06 -0.25
N LYS A 160 -17.98 -8.71 0.63
CA LYS A 160 -17.81 -9.37 1.93
C LYS A 160 -18.64 -8.72 3.05
N ASP A 161 -19.09 -7.48 2.82
CA ASP A 161 -19.93 -6.71 3.73
C ASP A 161 -21.45 -6.83 3.43
N ASN A 162 -21.84 -7.62 2.43
CA ASN A 162 -23.23 -8.02 2.10
C ASN A 162 -23.44 -9.52 2.34
#